data_AF-A0A950X369-F1
#
_entry.id   AF-A0A950X369-F1
#
_cell.length_a   1.000
_cell.length_b   1.000
_cell.length_c   1.000
_cell.angle_alpha   90.00
_cell.angle_beta   90.00
_cell.angle_gamma   90.00
#
_symmetry.space_group_name_H-M   'P 1'
#
loop_
_entity.id
_entity.type
_entity.pdbx_description
1 polymer ?
#
loop_
_entity_poly.entity_id
_entity_poly.type
_entity_poly.pdbx_seq_one_letter_code
_entity_poly.pdbx_strand_id
1 'polypeptide(L)'
;MKRRGEFPGIATVDVCINLVLVFAVLLRLSIVMINAEQQKNQLQNHAAFLVKINWPGESNDDVDLYVADPLNNIVYFRQKQIGLMSLDRDDTGHQQNMVTLPDGRVVQSQFNEEQVNIRGIVEGEYVVNVHMYRKSDNRPTKVEIALFKSSGGDQMEVHKQVVTLSAERQEETAFRFTLTKDGNVVGVNRLPRRFVDQLQNSRRRQL
;
A
#
# COMPACT_ATOMS: atom_id res chain seq x y z
N MET A 1 47.67 -45.46 -43.48
CA MET A 1 48.28 -45.08 -42.19
C MET A 1 47.35 -44.06 -41.51
N LYS A 2 46.56 -44.47 -40.51
CA LYS A 2 45.54 -43.62 -39.86
C LYS A 2 46.28 -42.63 -38.92
N ARG A 3 46.22 -41.32 -39.20
CA ARG A 3 46.72 -40.29 -38.27
C ARG A 3 45.85 -40.35 -37.00
N ARG A 4 46.45 -40.70 -35.86
CA ARG A 4 45.78 -40.56 -34.55
C ARG A 4 45.56 -39.07 -34.31
N GLY A 5 44.35 -38.68 -33.89
CA GLY A 5 44.03 -37.29 -33.59
C GLY A 5 45.01 -36.73 -32.57
N GLU A 6 45.61 -35.59 -32.88
CA GLU A 6 46.48 -34.86 -31.96
C GLU A 6 45.61 -34.39 -30.78
N PHE A 7 45.96 -34.80 -29.56
CA PHE A 7 45.33 -34.27 -28.38
C PHE A 7 45.62 -32.76 -28.29
N PRO A 8 44.62 -31.92 -27.96
CA PRO A 8 44.86 -30.49 -27.78
C PRO A 8 45.97 -30.27 -26.75
N GLY A 9 46.88 -29.34 -27.03
CA GLY A 9 48.01 -29.04 -26.15
C GLY A 9 47.54 -28.67 -24.75
N ILE A 10 48.41 -28.86 -23.75
CA ILE A 10 48.11 -28.58 -22.32
C ILE A 10 47.54 -27.17 -22.13
N ALA A 11 48.06 -26.18 -22.87
CA ALA A 11 47.54 -24.81 -22.86
C ALA A 11 46.09 -24.68 -23.36
N THR A 12 45.69 -25.44 -24.39
CA THR A 12 44.32 -25.44 -24.90
C THR A 12 43.36 -26.04 -23.89
N VAL A 13 43.75 -27.16 -23.26
CA VAL A 13 42.96 -27.81 -22.21
C VAL A 13 42.79 -26.87 -21.00
N ASP A 14 43.85 -26.18 -20.60
CA ASP A 14 43.82 -25.22 -19.48
C ASP A 14 42.89 -24.03 -19.76
N VAL A 15 42.96 -23.44 -20.96
CA VAL A 15 42.04 -22.37 -21.38
C VAL A 15 40.59 -22.87 -21.41
N CYS A 16 40.34 -24.08 -21.93
CA CYS A 16 38.99 -24.66 -21.96
C CYS A 16 38.42 -24.89 -20.55
N ILE A 17 39.22 -25.42 -19.62
CA ILE A 17 38.78 -25.66 -18.24
C ILE A 17 38.51 -24.34 -17.52
N ASN A 18 39.38 -23.33 -17.67
CA ASN A 18 39.16 -22.01 -17.08
C ASN A 18 37.90 -21.33 -17.64
N LEU A 19 37.64 -21.46 -18.95
CA LEU A 19 36.42 -20.93 -19.56
C LEU A 19 35.16 -21.60 -18.98
N VAL A 20 35.18 -22.93 -18.81
CA VAL A 20 34.06 -23.67 -18.19
C VAL A 20 33.88 -23.27 -16.73
N LEU A 21 34.97 -23.07 -15.98
CA LEU A 21 34.92 -22.63 -14.59
C LEU A 21 34.30 -21.22 -14.47
N VAL A 22 34.76 -20.27 -15.29
CA VAL A 22 34.21 -18.92 -15.34
C VAL A 22 32.72 -18.96 -15.71
N PHE A 23 32.33 -19.75 -16.71
CA PHE A 23 30.94 -19.91 -17.10
C PHE A 23 30.08 -20.50 -15.97
N ALA A 24 30.58 -21.51 -15.26
CA ALA A 24 29.88 -22.12 -14.13
C ALA A 24 29.71 -21.14 -12.96
N VAL A 25 30.73 -20.31 -12.67
CA VAL A 25 30.64 -19.25 -11.66
C VAL A 25 29.61 -18.19 -12.08
N LEU A 26 29.63 -17.73 -13.33
CA LEU A 26 28.66 -16.75 -13.84
C LEU A 26 27.22 -17.29 -13.81
N LEU A 27 27.01 -18.55 -14.17
CA LEU A 27 25.70 -19.20 -14.08
C LEU A 27 25.20 -19.25 -12.63
N ARG A 28 26.08 -19.59 -11.68
CA ARG A 28 25.74 -19.64 -10.26
C ARG A 28 25.39 -18.26 -9.70
N LEU A 29 26.16 -17.22 -10.06
CA LEU A 29 25.86 -15.84 -9.68
C LEU A 29 24.51 -15.38 -10.27
N SER A 30 24.20 -15.76 -11.52
CA SER A 30 22.94 -15.42 -12.17
C SER A 30 21.73 -16.04 -11.43
N ILE A 31 21.81 -17.32 -11.04
CA ILE A 31 20.76 -17.99 -10.26
C ILE A 31 20.57 -17.29 -8.89
N VAL A 32 21.65 -16.89 -8.23
CA VAL A 32 21.57 -16.16 -6.95
C VAL A 32 20.90 -14.79 -7.13
N MET A 33 21.20 -14.05 -8.20
CA MET A 33 20.55 -12.77 -8.50
C MET A 33 19.06 -12.93 -8.77
N ILE A 34 18.66 -13.92 -9.57
CA ILE A 34 17.24 -14.21 -9.83
C ILE A 34 16.50 -14.52 -8.52
N ASN A 35 17.08 -15.35 -7.66
CA ASN A 35 16.46 -15.69 -6.37
C ASN A 35 16.39 -14.49 -5.41
N ALA A 36 17.40 -13.61 -5.43
CA ALA A 36 17.42 -12.40 -4.61
C ALA A 36 16.34 -11.39 -5.05
N GLU A 37 16.08 -11.26 -6.36
CA GLU A 37 14.98 -10.45 -6.88
C GLU A 37 13.61 -11.04 -6.54
N GLN A 38 13.44 -12.36 -6.65
CA GLN A 38 12.20 -13.04 -6.27
C GLN A 38 11.87 -12.88 -4.78
N GLN A 39 12.86 -12.96 -3.90
CA GLN A 39 12.64 -12.75 -2.46
C GLN A 39 12.29 -11.28 -2.13
N LYS A 40 12.90 -10.31 -2.83
CA LYS A 40 12.51 -8.89 -2.71
C LYS A 40 11.06 -8.66 -3.18
N ASN A 41 10.63 -9.32 -4.26
CA ASN A 41 9.26 -9.24 -4.75
C ASN A 41 8.26 -10.01 -3.87
N GLN A 42 8.67 -11.09 -3.19
CA GLN A 42 7.80 -11.80 -2.24
C GLN A 42 7.53 -11.01 -0.94
N LEU A 43 8.40 -10.07 -0.59
CA LEU A 43 8.16 -9.11 0.49
C LEU A 43 7.24 -7.95 0.07
N GLN A 44 6.84 -7.86 -1.20
CA GLN A 44 5.86 -6.88 -1.65
C GLN A 44 4.46 -7.34 -1.23
N ASN A 45 3.95 -6.59 -0.25
CA ASN A 45 2.58 -6.50 0.24
C ASN A 45 1.53 -7.34 -0.51
N HIS A 46 1.02 -8.40 0.12
CA HIS A 46 -0.06 -9.30 -0.35
C HIS A 46 -1.44 -8.60 -0.47
N ALA A 47 -1.50 -7.27 -0.50
CA ALA A 47 -2.73 -6.52 -0.66
C ALA A 47 -3.15 -6.53 -2.14
N ALA A 48 -4.37 -6.97 -2.45
CA ALA A 48 -4.94 -6.88 -3.80
C ALA A 48 -5.29 -5.43 -4.19
N PHE A 49 -5.76 -4.65 -3.22
CA PHE A 49 -6.01 -3.22 -3.36
C PHE A 49 -5.47 -2.45 -2.16
N LEU A 50 -5.12 -1.19 -2.40
CA LEU A 50 -4.66 -0.26 -1.39
C LEU A 50 -5.47 1.03 -1.52
N VAL A 51 -6.02 1.51 -0.41
CA VAL A 51 -6.59 2.86 -0.32
C VAL A 51 -5.63 3.67 0.52
N LYS A 52 -5.10 4.75 -0.05
CA LYS A 52 -4.16 5.65 0.62
C LYS A 52 -4.75 7.05 0.68
N ILE A 53 -4.60 7.70 1.83
CA ILE A 53 -4.85 9.12 1.97
C ILE A 53 -3.57 9.85 2.33
N ASN A 54 -3.43 11.09 1.86
CA ASN A 54 -2.37 11.99 2.28
C ASN A 54 -2.90 13.41 2.49
N TRP A 55 -2.29 14.12 3.44
CA TRP A 55 -2.54 15.55 3.69
C TRP A 55 -1.22 16.24 4.08
N PRO A 56 -1.17 17.59 4.04
CA PRO A 56 0.08 18.33 4.27
C PRO A 56 0.73 17.95 5.62
N GLY A 57 2.01 17.56 5.61
CA GLY A 57 2.72 17.10 6.81
C GLY A 57 2.91 18.17 7.90
N GLU A 58 2.83 19.44 7.53
CA GLU A 58 2.83 20.57 8.46
C GLU A 58 1.51 20.73 9.21
N SER A 59 0.46 20.00 8.81
CA SER A 59 -0.85 20.12 9.42
C SER A 59 -0.92 19.34 10.73
N ASN A 60 -1.50 19.98 11.76
CA ASN A 60 -1.81 19.34 13.04
C ASN A 60 -3.19 18.67 13.05
N ASP A 61 -3.88 18.69 11.90
CA ASP A 61 -5.18 18.07 11.75
C ASP A 61 -5.06 16.55 11.77
N ASP A 62 -6.04 15.92 12.42
CA ASP A 62 -6.17 14.48 12.58
C ASP A 62 -7.24 13.97 11.62
N VAL A 63 -6.80 13.32 10.54
CA VAL A 63 -7.66 12.86 9.44
C VAL A 63 -7.65 11.34 9.41
N ASP A 64 -8.82 10.77 9.71
CA ASP A 64 -9.03 9.32 9.69
C ASP A 64 -9.53 8.83 8.33
N LEU A 65 -9.05 7.65 7.93
CA LEU A 65 -9.57 6.86 6.82
C LEU A 65 -10.60 5.81 7.30
N TYR A 66 -11.77 5.82 6.67
CA TYR A 66 -12.82 4.82 6.86
C TYR A 66 -13.05 4.06 5.56
N VAL A 67 -12.94 2.74 5.60
CA VAL A 67 -13.24 1.89 4.45
C VAL A 67 -14.25 0.82 4.85
N ALA A 68 -15.35 0.75 4.11
CA ALA A 68 -16.35 -0.29 4.26
C ALA A 68 -16.32 -1.28 3.10
N ASP A 69 -16.44 -2.57 3.41
CA ASP A 69 -16.58 -3.64 2.42
C ASP A 69 -18.06 -3.89 2.05
N PRO A 70 -18.33 -4.73 1.03
CA PRO A 70 -19.69 -5.08 0.62
C PRO A 70 -20.50 -5.83 1.70
N LEU A 71 -19.80 -6.43 2.68
CA LEU A 71 -20.40 -7.16 3.81
C LEU A 71 -20.68 -6.22 5.00
N ASN A 72 -20.50 -4.92 4.82
CA ASN A 72 -20.74 -3.89 5.81
C ASN A 72 -19.76 -3.92 7.01
N ASN A 73 -18.61 -4.57 6.84
CA ASN A 73 -17.49 -4.45 7.76
C ASN A 73 -16.78 -3.11 7.51
N ILE A 74 -16.45 -2.39 8.58
CA ILE A 74 -15.81 -1.07 8.50
C ILE A 74 -14.45 -1.14 9.19
N VAL A 75 -13.39 -0.79 8.46
CA VAL A 75 -12.06 -0.54 9.01
C VAL A 75 -11.90 0.95 9.29
N TYR A 76 -11.37 1.26 10.47
CA TYR A 76 -11.06 2.62 10.95
C TYR A 76 -10.12 2.53 12.17
N PHE A 77 -9.64 3.65 12.71
CA PHE A 77 -8.61 3.69 13.76
C PHE A 77 -8.86 2.78 14.98
N ARG A 78 -10.13 2.57 15.41
CA ARG A 78 -10.43 1.67 16.55
C ARG A 78 -10.57 0.20 16.14
N GLN A 79 -10.87 -0.06 14.88
CA GLN A 79 -11.03 -1.40 14.33
C GLN A 79 -10.09 -1.56 13.15
N LYS A 80 -8.80 -1.70 13.48
CA LYS A 80 -7.70 -1.71 12.51
C LYS A 80 -7.72 -2.91 11.58
N GLN A 81 -8.44 -3.99 11.92
CA GLN A 81 -8.56 -5.16 11.08
C GLN A 81 -9.97 -5.76 11.19
N ILE A 82 -10.63 -5.97 10.05
CA ILE A 82 -11.86 -6.77 9.94
C ILE A 82 -12.00 -7.31 8.51
N GLY A 83 -12.52 -8.53 8.38
CA GLY A 83 -12.67 -9.19 7.08
C GLY A 83 -11.31 -9.33 6.38
N LEU A 84 -11.25 -8.90 5.12
CA LEU A 84 -10.01 -8.89 4.33
C LEU A 84 -9.32 -7.52 4.29
N MET A 85 -9.71 -6.61 5.18
CA MET A 85 -9.20 -5.25 5.24
C MET A 85 -8.38 -5.01 6.51
N SER A 86 -7.29 -4.24 6.39
CA SER A 86 -6.47 -3.83 7.52
C SER A 86 -5.92 -2.41 7.33
N LEU A 87 -6.11 -1.55 8.32
CA LEU A 87 -5.42 -0.26 8.46
C LEU A 87 -3.98 -0.52 8.88
N ASP A 88 -3.03 -0.02 8.11
CA ASP A 88 -1.60 -0.29 8.33
C ASP A 88 -1.01 0.60 9.43
N ARG A 89 -1.22 1.91 9.29
CA ARG A 89 -0.79 2.93 10.25
C ARG A 89 -1.89 3.97 10.42
N ASP A 90 -2.03 4.40 11.67
CA ASP A 90 -2.98 5.39 12.18
C ASP A 90 -2.14 6.64 12.50
N ASP A 91 -2.28 7.69 11.70
CA ASP A 91 -1.42 8.88 11.74
C ASP A 91 -2.21 10.08 12.29
N THR A 92 -1.94 10.42 13.55
CA THR A 92 -2.62 11.52 14.23
C THR A 92 -2.06 12.92 13.90
N GLY A 93 -1.20 13.03 12.87
CA GLY A 93 -0.62 14.27 12.37
C GLY A 93 0.80 14.60 12.87
N HIS A 94 1.15 15.89 12.82
CA HIS A 94 2.52 16.44 12.93
C HIS A 94 3.42 15.83 14.03
N GLN A 95 2.89 15.49 15.21
CA GLN A 95 3.73 14.99 16.32
C GLN A 95 4.27 13.57 16.10
N GLN A 96 3.63 12.76 15.25
CA GLN A 96 4.06 11.38 14.99
C GLN A 96 5.00 11.24 13.78
N ASN A 97 5.27 12.35 13.09
CA ASN A 97 6.05 12.37 11.85
C ASN A 97 7.46 12.95 12.01
N MET A 98 7.92 13.12 13.25
CA MET A 98 9.30 13.52 13.58
C MET A 98 10.08 12.32 14.13
N VAL A 99 11.21 12.00 13.51
CA VAL A 99 12.19 11.03 14.03
C VAL A 99 13.47 11.77 14.36
N THR A 100 13.88 11.72 15.63
CA THR A 100 15.18 12.23 16.07
C THR A 100 16.23 11.14 15.86
N LEU A 101 17.23 11.44 15.05
CA LEU A 101 18.37 10.58 14.80
C LEU A 101 19.33 10.57 16.00
N PRO A 102 20.21 9.56 16.11
CA PRO A 102 21.25 9.49 17.14
C PRO A 102 22.21 10.69 17.14
N ASP A 103 22.33 11.40 16.02
CA ASP A 103 23.15 12.61 15.86
C ASP A 103 22.41 13.91 16.23
N GLY A 104 21.16 13.82 16.72
CA GLY A 104 20.34 14.96 17.12
C GLY A 104 19.59 15.65 15.98
N ARG A 105 19.75 15.21 14.72
CA ARG A 105 18.95 15.73 13.61
C ARG A 105 17.52 15.22 13.69
N VAL A 106 16.57 16.05 13.31
CA VAL A 106 15.16 15.66 13.16
C VAL A 106 14.86 15.46 11.68
N VAL A 107 14.32 14.29 11.33
CA VAL A 107 13.72 14.03 10.01
C VAL A 107 12.21 14.10 10.16
N GLN A 108 11.57 14.92 9.31
CA GLN A 108 10.13 15.08 9.25
C GLN A 108 9.59 14.53 7.93
N SER A 109 8.47 13.79 8.00
CA SER A 109 7.73 13.41 6.79
C SER A 109 7.11 14.64 6.13
N GLN A 110 7.20 14.75 4.80
CA GLN A 110 6.59 15.86 4.04
C GLN A 110 5.05 15.77 4.02
N PHE A 111 4.49 14.59 4.27
CA PHE A 111 3.07 14.31 4.23
C PHE A 111 2.68 13.44 5.42
N ASN A 112 1.50 13.69 5.97
CA ASN A 112 0.81 12.75 6.85
C ASN A 112 0.07 11.74 5.97
N GLU A 113 0.01 10.47 6.37
CA GLU A 113 -0.61 9.41 5.56
C GLU A 113 -1.30 8.34 6.39
N GLU A 114 -2.45 7.88 5.89
CA GLU A 114 -3.07 6.62 6.34
C GLU A 114 -3.31 5.71 5.15
N GLN A 115 -3.24 4.41 5.41
CA GLN A 115 -3.47 3.42 4.37
C GLN A 115 -4.25 2.21 4.87
N VAL A 116 -5.24 1.79 4.08
CA VAL A 116 -5.98 0.55 4.27
C VAL A 116 -5.62 -0.42 3.15
N ASN A 117 -5.10 -1.57 3.56
CA ASN A 117 -4.81 -2.71 2.70
C ASN A 117 -6.05 -3.61 2.59
N ILE A 118 -6.40 -4.03 1.37
CA ILE A 118 -7.46 -5.00 1.08
C ILE A 118 -6.79 -6.24 0.49
N ARG A 119 -6.73 -7.34 1.24
CA ARG A 119 -5.95 -8.55 0.90
C ARG A 119 -6.61 -9.48 -0.11
N GLY A 120 -7.91 -9.33 -0.35
CA GLY A 120 -8.61 -10.18 -1.31
C GLY A 120 -9.79 -9.46 -1.95
N ILE A 121 -10.32 -10.08 -2.99
CA ILE A 121 -11.42 -9.53 -3.78
C ILE A 121 -12.73 -10.07 -3.21
N VAL A 122 -13.56 -9.18 -2.67
CA VAL A 122 -14.97 -9.46 -2.40
C VAL A 122 -15.77 -8.70 -3.44
N GLU A 123 -16.63 -9.39 -4.19
CA GLU A 123 -17.51 -8.73 -5.15
C GLU A 123 -18.50 -7.80 -4.44
N GLY A 124 -18.67 -6.60 -4.98
CA GLY A 124 -19.66 -5.62 -4.50
C GLY A 124 -19.09 -4.22 -4.32
N GLU A 125 -19.89 -3.36 -3.68
CA GLU A 125 -19.56 -1.95 -3.47
C GLU A 125 -18.73 -1.75 -2.19
N TYR A 126 -17.54 -1.17 -2.37
CA TYR A 126 -16.73 -0.62 -1.30
C TYR A 126 -16.96 0.88 -1.19
N VAL A 127 -16.87 1.41 0.03
CA VAL A 127 -17.08 2.83 0.29
C VAL A 127 -15.89 3.38 1.06
N VAL A 128 -15.31 4.46 0.54
CA VAL A 128 -14.16 5.16 1.12
C VAL A 128 -14.60 6.53 1.60
N ASN A 129 -14.45 6.75 2.90
CA ASN A 129 -14.72 8.03 3.55
C ASN A 129 -13.47 8.56 4.22
N VAL A 130 -13.42 9.88 4.33
CA VAL A 130 -12.44 10.61 5.14
C VAL A 130 -13.18 11.36 6.23
N HIS A 131 -12.60 11.38 7.42
CA HIS A 131 -13.20 11.99 8.59
C HIS A 131 -12.20 12.87 9.32
N MET A 132 -12.56 14.14 9.53
CA MET A 132 -11.79 15.06 10.33
C MET A 132 -12.02 14.75 11.82
N TYR A 133 -11.21 13.90 12.41
CA TYR A 133 -11.35 13.53 13.83
C TYR A 133 -11.14 14.74 14.73
N ARG A 134 -10.08 15.51 14.46
CA ARG A 134 -9.73 16.75 15.15
C ARG A 134 -9.23 17.79 14.16
N LYS A 135 -9.86 18.97 14.18
CA LYS A 135 -9.41 20.14 13.40
C LYS A 135 -8.60 21.07 14.31
N SER A 136 -7.32 21.20 14.06
CA SER A 136 -6.40 22.05 14.82
C SER A 136 -5.96 23.28 14.03
N ASP A 137 -5.88 23.19 12.71
CA ASP A 137 -5.50 24.32 11.88
C ASP A 137 -6.70 25.21 11.54
N ASN A 138 -6.47 26.51 11.35
CA ASN A 138 -7.53 27.45 10.93
C ASN A 138 -7.87 27.36 9.43
N ARG A 139 -7.01 26.71 8.63
CA ARG A 139 -7.19 26.59 7.18
C ARG A 139 -7.88 25.26 6.85
N PRO A 140 -8.72 25.21 5.80
CA PRO A 140 -9.24 23.94 5.30
C PRO A 140 -8.11 22.99 4.87
N THR A 141 -8.30 21.72 5.16
CA THR A 141 -7.33 20.65 4.93
C THR A 141 -7.68 19.94 3.64
N LYS A 142 -6.76 19.95 2.68
CA LYS A 142 -6.92 19.18 1.44
C LYS A 142 -6.38 17.78 1.69
N VAL A 143 -7.26 16.79 1.57
CA VAL A 143 -6.94 15.38 1.70
C VAL A 143 -7.00 14.77 0.32
N GLU A 144 -5.89 14.20 -0.13
CA GLU A 144 -5.82 13.42 -1.35
C GLU A 144 -6.09 11.96 -1.01
N ILE A 145 -6.94 11.30 -1.79
CA ILE A 145 -7.34 9.91 -1.61
C ILE A 145 -7.10 9.19 -2.93
N ALA A 146 -6.35 8.09 -2.89
CA ALA A 146 -6.04 7.28 -4.06
C ALA A 146 -6.35 5.79 -3.80
N LEU A 147 -6.89 5.14 -4.82
CA LEU A 147 -7.08 3.70 -4.89
C LEU A 147 -6.04 3.11 -5.82
N PHE A 148 -5.26 2.16 -5.33
CA PHE A 148 -4.30 1.40 -6.11
C PHE A 148 -4.73 -0.06 -6.21
N LYS A 149 -4.46 -0.66 -7.37
CA LYS A 149 -4.57 -2.10 -7.59
C LYS A 149 -3.17 -2.68 -7.65
N SER A 150 -2.91 -3.69 -6.82
CA SER A 150 -1.64 -4.40 -6.84
C SER A 150 -1.70 -5.50 -7.90
N SER A 151 -0.70 -5.54 -8.79
CA SER A 151 -0.59 -6.58 -9.82
C SER A 151 0.88 -6.90 -10.05
N GLY A 152 1.28 -8.14 -9.75
CA GLY A 152 2.65 -8.61 -10.04
C GLY A 152 3.77 -7.86 -9.32
N GLY A 153 3.50 -7.32 -8.12
CA GLY A 153 4.47 -6.54 -7.34
C GLY A 153 4.44 -5.03 -7.60
N ASP A 154 3.72 -4.58 -8.64
CA ASP A 154 3.52 -3.16 -8.93
C ASP A 154 2.17 -2.65 -8.41
N GLN A 155 2.09 -1.35 -8.11
CA GLN A 155 0.88 -0.67 -7.65
C GLN A 155 0.41 0.33 -8.70
N MET A 156 -0.66 -0.01 -9.40
CA MET A 156 -1.26 0.88 -10.40
C MET A 156 -2.35 1.74 -9.77
N GLU A 157 -2.24 3.06 -9.93
CA GLU A 157 -3.30 4.00 -9.52
C GLU A 157 -4.54 3.80 -10.41
N VAL A 158 -5.65 3.44 -9.78
CA VAL A 158 -6.94 3.21 -10.46
C VAL A 158 -7.84 4.44 -10.38
N HIS A 159 -7.81 5.12 -9.23
CA HIS A 159 -8.63 6.30 -9.01
C HIS A 159 -7.96 7.24 -8.02
N LYS A 160 -8.15 8.55 -8.23
CA LYS A 160 -7.62 9.60 -7.38
C LYS A 160 -8.64 10.72 -7.23
N GLN A 161 -8.78 11.22 -6.01
CA GLN A 161 -9.68 12.31 -5.68
C GLN A 161 -9.10 13.18 -4.57
N VAL A 162 -9.47 14.46 -4.57
CA VAL A 162 -9.16 15.39 -3.48
C VAL A 162 -10.46 15.82 -2.81
N VAL A 163 -10.49 15.75 -1.49
CA VAL A 163 -11.59 16.24 -0.64
C VAL A 163 -11.05 17.34 0.27
N THR A 164 -11.83 18.39 0.48
CA THR A 164 -11.47 19.48 1.40
C THR A 164 -12.32 19.36 2.67
N LEU A 165 -11.66 19.23 3.82
CA LEU A 165 -12.29 19.18 5.14
C LEU A 165 -12.03 20.49 5.88
N SER A 166 -13.07 21.12 6.40
CA SER A 166 -13.01 22.46 6.99
C SER A 166 -13.46 22.50 8.45
N ALA A 167 -14.21 21.50 8.92
CA ALA A 167 -14.78 21.48 10.26
C ALA A 167 -14.38 20.20 11.03
N GLU A 168 -14.27 20.32 12.35
CA GLU A 168 -14.12 19.16 13.23
C GLU A 168 -15.34 18.24 13.10
N ARG A 169 -15.10 16.91 13.12
CA ARG A 169 -16.10 15.85 12.90
C ARG A 169 -16.75 15.85 11.52
N GLN A 170 -16.22 16.61 10.57
CA GLN A 170 -16.70 16.55 9.19
C GLN A 170 -16.33 15.19 8.60
N GLU A 171 -17.34 14.48 8.09
CA GLU A 171 -17.19 13.22 7.36
C GLU A 171 -17.65 13.44 5.92
N GLU A 172 -16.81 13.05 4.96
CA GLU A 172 -17.12 13.12 3.54
C GLU A 172 -16.84 11.78 2.87
N THR A 173 -17.75 11.37 1.98
CA THR A 173 -17.50 10.23 1.08
C THR A 173 -16.59 10.69 -0.04
N ALA A 174 -15.37 10.14 -0.08
CA ALA A 174 -14.44 10.39 -1.17
C ALA A 174 -14.99 9.73 -2.43
N PHE A 175 -15.10 8.41 -2.43
CA PHE A 175 -15.68 7.67 -3.54
C PHE A 175 -16.16 6.30 -3.06
N ARG A 176 -17.02 5.71 -3.88
CA ARG A 176 -17.40 4.31 -3.82
C ARG A 176 -16.89 3.62 -5.06
N PHE A 177 -16.43 2.39 -4.92
CA PHE A 177 -15.99 1.60 -6.07
C PHE A 177 -16.59 0.20 -6.00
N THR A 178 -17.02 -0.32 -7.15
CA THR A 178 -17.56 -1.68 -7.25
C THR A 178 -16.52 -2.62 -7.83
N LEU A 179 -16.23 -3.71 -7.11
CA LEU A 179 -15.38 -4.79 -7.59
C LEU A 179 -16.22 -5.92 -8.19
N THR A 180 -15.77 -6.44 -9.33
CA THR A 180 -16.24 -7.71 -9.89
C THR A 180 -15.51 -8.89 -9.25
N LYS A 181 -16.03 -10.11 -9.44
CA LYS A 181 -15.36 -11.35 -9.01
C LYS A 181 -13.93 -11.48 -9.51
N ASP A 182 -13.64 -10.94 -10.69
CA ASP A 182 -12.32 -10.98 -11.32
C ASP A 182 -11.38 -9.86 -10.83
N GLY A 183 -11.85 -9.01 -9.91
CA GLY A 183 -11.04 -7.91 -9.35
C GLY A 183 -10.91 -6.71 -10.29
N ASN A 184 -11.86 -6.51 -11.21
CA ASN A 184 -11.95 -5.29 -12.01
C ASN A 184 -12.86 -4.27 -11.32
N VAL A 185 -12.45 -2.99 -11.34
CA VAL A 185 -13.25 -1.86 -10.86
C VAL A 185 -14.20 -1.44 -11.99
N VAL A 186 -15.50 -1.59 -11.81
CA VAL A 186 -16.52 -1.39 -12.88
C VAL A 186 -17.41 -0.17 -12.69
N GLY A 187 -17.38 0.46 -11.51
CA GLY A 187 -18.16 1.66 -11.25
C GLY A 187 -17.55 2.45 -10.12
N VAL A 188 -17.38 3.76 -10.32
CA VAL A 188 -16.98 4.71 -9.30
C VAL A 188 -18.07 5.77 -9.15
N ASN A 189 -18.57 5.98 -7.93
CA ASN A 189 -19.58 6.98 -7.64
C ASN A 189 -19.24 7.77 -6.37
N ARG A 190 -20.01 8.83 -6.09
CA ARG A 190 -19.80 9.74 -4.95
C ARG A 190 -21.05 9.89 -4.08
N LEU A 191 -21.91 8.87 -4.06
CA LEU A 191 -23.12 8.93 -3.27
C LEU A 191 -22.76 9.03 -1.78
N PRO A 192 -23.26 10.03 -1.02
CA PRO A 192 -22.91 10.18 0.38
C PRO A 192 -23.28 8.95 1.20
N ARG A 193 -22.38 8.49 2.06
CA ARG A 193 -22.62 7.50 3.11
C ARG A 193 -21.99 8.03 4.38
N ARG A 194 -22.65 7.96 5.53
CA ARG A 194 -22.04 8.31 6.82
C ARG A 194 -21.83 7.07 7.68
N PHE A 195 -20.65 6.95 8.27
CA PHE A 195 -20.24 5.87 9.14
C PHE A 195 -20.21 6.29 10.60
N VAL A 196 -19.81 7.54 10.90
CA VAL A 196 -19.62 7.99 12.28
C VAL A 196 -20.92 7.88 13.08
N ASP A 197 -22.02 8.35 12.50
CA ASP A 197 -23.34 8.28 13.14
C ASP A 197 -23.81 6.83 13.35
N GLN A 198 -23.50 5.93 12.41
CA GLN A 198 -23.88 4.52 12.49
C GLN A 198 -23.10 3.80 13.60
N LEU A 199 -21.79 4.04 13.69
CA LEU A 199 -20.91 3.45 14.69
C LEU A 199 -21.18 3.97 16.11
N GLN A 200 -21.65 5.21 16.25
CA GLN A 200 -22.09 5.73 17.55
C GLN A 200 -23.42 5.11 18.00
N ASN A 201 -24.37 4.95 17.07
CA ASN A 201 -25.69 4.40 17.38
C ASN A 201 -25.68 2.90 17.66
N SER A 202 -24.81 2.12 17.00
CA SER A 202 -24.66 0.69 17.27
C SER A 202 -24.17 0.43 18.70
N ARG A 203 -23.28 1.28 19.22
CA ARG A 203 -22.78 1.19 20.60
C ARG A 203 -23.85 1.45 21.65
N ARG A 204 -24.74 2.42 21.41
CA ARG A 204 -25.84 2.74 22.34
C ARG A 204 -26.87 1.61 22.48
N ARG A 205 -26.93 0.67 21.52
CA ARG A 205 -27.86 -0.47 21.54
C ARG A 205 -27.29 -1.73 22.19
N GLN A 206 -26.00 -1.74 22.53
CA GLN A 206 -25.32 -2.86 23.19
C GLN A 206 -25.06 -2.62 24.68
N LEU A 207 -25.54 -1.49 25.21
CA LEU A 207 -25.59 -1.13 26.63
C LEU A 207 -27.05 -1.13 27.09
#